data_AF-A0AAN9KHS4-F1
#
_entry.id   AF-A0AAN9KHS4-F1
#
_cell.length_a   1.000
_cell.length_b   1.000
_cell.length_c   1.000
_cell.angle_alpha   90.00
_cell.angle_beta   90.00
_cell.angle_gamma   90.00
#
_symmetry.space_group_name_H-M   'P 1'
#
loop_
_entity.id
_entity.type
_entity.pdbx_description
1 polymer ?
#
loop_
_entity_poly.entity_id
_entity_poly.type
_entity_poly.pdbx_seq_one_letter_code
_entity_poly.pdbx_strand_id
1 'polypeptide(L)'
;MKEVQGYTSNVYDQMRSIKITAQINDLQKVNAACKKMTKEARVNFKKKYGSLLDLLSITVEAPVLSAMAQFWNSNLKCLELPGLDLVPTIEEYEMMLRIPCNEKAGPS
;
A
#
# COMPACT_ATOMS: atom_id res chain seq x y z
N MET A 1 -24.40 -35.23 -26.94
CA MET A 1 -24.05 -33.87 -26.43
C MET A 1 -24.25 -33.93 -24.92
N LYS A 2 -23.19 -33.79 -24.13
CA LYS A 2 -23.28 -33.75 -22.66
C LYS A 2 -22.93 -32.34 -22.22
N GLU A 3 -23.79 -31.77 -21.40
CA GLU A 3 -23.72 -30.42 -20.87
C GLU A 3 -22.40 -30.19 -20.11
N VAL A 4 -21.79 -29.04 -20.37
CA VAL A 4 -20.64 -28.53 -19.62
C VAL A 4 -21.20 -27.92 -18.34
N GLN A 5 -21.07 -28.62 -17.22
CA GLN A 5 -21.43 -28.10 -15.92
C GLN A 5 -20.33 -27.12 -15.48
N GLY A 6 -20.58 -25.83 -15.71
CA GLY A 6 -19.71 -24.73 -15.30
C GLY A 6 -19.51 -24.74 -13.78
N TYR A 7 -18.29 -25.08 -13.36
CA TYR A 7 -17.86 -25.07 -11.97
C TYR A 7 -17.33 -23.67 -11.61
N THR A 8 -18.21 -22.69 -11.46
CA THR A 8 -17.84 -21.37 -10.93
C THR A 8 -18.93 -20.79 -10.04
N SER A 9 -19.30 -21.49 -8.98
CA SER A 9 -20.15 -20.88 -7.95
C SER A 9 -19.87 -21.51 -6.60
N ASN A 10 -18.96 -20.89 -5.81
CA ASN A 10 -19.04 -20.88 -4.34
C ASN A 10 -17.91 -20.13 -3.63
N VAL A 11 -16.86 -19.66 -4.30
CA VAL A 11 -15.71 -19.07 -3.58
C VAL A 11 -15.95 -17.62 -3.15
N TYR A 12 -16.91 -16.91 -3.75
CA TYR A 12 -17.19 -15.49 -3.48
C TYR A 12 -18.51 -15.22 -2.76
N ASP A 13 -19.33 -16.25 -2.50
CA ASP A 13 -20.72 -16.08 -2.01
C ASP A 13 -20.84 -16.01 -0.47
N GLN A 14 -19.72 -16.04 0.24
CA GLN A 14 -19.66 -15.68 1.65
C GLN A 14 -18.80 -14.44 1.82
N MET A 15 -19.38 -13.26 1.62
CA MET A 15 -18.78 -12.01 2.08
C MET A 15 -18.56 -12.14 3.59
N ARG A 16 -17.32 -12.44 4.00
CA ARG A 16 -16.97 -12.58 5.41
C ARG A 16 -17.30 -11.25 6.08
N SER A 17 -18.13 -11.25 7.12
CA SER A 17 -18.31 -10.03 7.91
C SER A 17 -17.05 -9.80 8.75
N ILE A 18 -15.99 -9.25 8.15
CA ILE A 18 -14.75 -8.94 8.84
C ILE A 18 -14.95 -7.59 9.54
N LYS A 19 -15.06 -7.63 10.87
CA LYS A 19 -14.94 -6.43 11.70
C LYS A 19 -13.46 -6.12 11.87
N ILE A 20 -12.98 -5.10 11.18
CA ILE A 20 -11.62 -4.62 11.34
C ILE A 20 -11.61 -3.63 12.50
N THR A 21 -10.92 -4.00 13.58
CA THR A 21 -10.51 -3.04 14.60
C THR A 21 -9.06 -2.67 14.30
N ALA A 22 -8.85 -1.67 13.45
CA ALA A 22 -7.51 -1.17 13.16
C ALA A 22 -7.20 -0.01 14.11
N GLN A 23 -6.04 -0.06 14.78
CA GLN A 23 -5.47 1.15 15.35
C GLN A 23 -4.95 2.00 14.19
N ILE A 24 -5.74 2.99 13.78
CA ILE A 24 -5.29 3.99 12.83
C ILE A 24 -4.29 4.87 13.57
N ASN A 25 -3.01 4.80 13.16
CA ASN A 25 -2.00 5.67 13.71
C ASN A 25 -2.43 7.13 13.52
N ASP A 26 -2.49 7.88 14.62
CA ASP A 26 -2.74 9.31 14.55
C ASP A 26 -1.51 10.01 13.94
N LEU A 27 -1.56 10.18 12.62
CA LEU A 27 -0.54 10.89 11.87
C LEU A 27 -0.70 12.41 11.95
N GLN A 28 -1.63 12.97 12.73
CA GLN A 28 -1.82 14.43 12.83
C GLN A 28 -0.54 15.14 13.29
N LYS A 29 0.20 14.56 14.24
CA LYS A 29 1.48 15.11 14.71
C LYS A 29 2.56 15.07 13.64
N VAL A 30 2.66 13.95 12.91
CA VAL A 30 3.60 13.79 11.79
C VAL A 30 3.26 14.78 10.69
N ASN A 31 2.00 14.85 10.28
CA ASN A 31 1.51 15.79 9.27
C ASN A 31 1.71 17.24 9.68
N ALA A 32 1.49 17.60 10.95
CA ALA A 32 1.76 18.94 11.45
C ALA A 32 3.25 19.29 11.41
N ALA A 33 4.13 18.35 11.76
CA ALA A 33 5.57 18.52 11.64
C ALA A 33 6.00 18.69 10.17
N CYS A 34 5.49 17.83 9.28
CA CYS A 34 5.71 17.94 7.84
C CYS A 34 5.22 19.29 7.31
N LYS A 35 4.04 19.78 7.72
CA LYS A 35 3.49 21.10 7.34
C LYS A 35 4.40 22.25 7.74
N LYS A 36 5.02 22.18 8.92
CA LYS A 36 5.95 23.19 9.46
C LYS A 36 7.35 23.16 8.83
N MET A 37 7.69 22.15 8.01
CA MET A 37 8.99 22.11 7.35
C MET A 37 9.20 23.31 6.42
N THR A 38 10.38 23.92 6.53
CA THR A 38 10.83 24.94 5.59
C THR A 38 10.97 24.34 4.18
N LYS A 39 10.97 25.19 3.16
CA LYS A 39 11.17 24.75 1.77
C LYS A 39 12.48 23.97 1.61
N GLU A 40 13.55 24.44 2.23
CA GLU A 40 14.86 23.79 2.22
C GLU A 40 14.82 22.41 2.90
N ALA A 41 14.19 22.30 4.07
CA ALA A 41 14.04 21.02 4.76
C ALA A 41 13.25 20.00 3.93
N ARG A 42 12.21 20.45 3.20
CA ARG A 42 11.45 19.58 2.29
C ARG A 42 12.27 19.12 1.09
N VAL A 43 13.08 20.00 0.51
CA VAL A 43 13.98 19.64 -0.60
C VAL A 43 15.02 18.61 -0.14
N ASN A 44 15.65 18.84 1.02
CA ASN A 44 16.62 17.91 1.59
C ASN A 44 15.98 16.56 1.96
N PHE A 45 14.76 16.58 2.50
CA PHE A 45 14.01 15.37 2.78
C PHE A 45 13.71 14.59 1.49
N LYS A 46 13.21 15.27 0.45
CA LYS A 46 12.92 14.63 -0.84
C LYS A 46 14.16 14.03 -1.48
N LYS A 47 15.31 14.70 -1.35
CA LYS A 47 16.60 14.17 -1.83
C LYS A 47 17.03 12.90 -1.09
N LYS A 48 16.64 12.73 0.17
CA LYS A 48 17.04 11.58 0.98
C LYS A 48 16.05 10.42 0.93
N TYR A 49 14.76 10.73 0.93
CA TYR A 49 13.68 9.75 1.11
C TYR A 49 12.66 9.76 -0.03
N GLY A 50 12.94 10.48 -1.11
CA GLY A 50 12.04 10.58 -2.26
C GLY A 50 10.70 11.24 -1.91
N SER A 51 9.63 10.70 -2.48
CA SER A 51 8.25 11.16 -2.34
C SER A 51 7.55 10.61 -1.09
N LEU A 52 8.30 10.16 -0.06
CA LEU A 52 7.71 9.61 1.16
C LEU A 52 6.78 10.62 1.88
N LEU A 53 7.06 11.92 1.83
CA LEU A 53 6.15 12.95 2.36
C LEU A 53 4.81 12.98 1.61
N ASP A 54 4.85 12.74 0.30
CA ASP A 54 3.65 12.70 -0.54
C ASP A 54 2.83 11.45 -0.20
N LEU A 55 3.48 10.30 0.00
CA LEU A 55 2.85 9.05 0.45
C LEU A 55 2.15 9.21 1.82
N LEU A 56 2.80 9.88 2.79
CA LEU A 56 2.22 10.14 4.11
C LEU A 56 1.02 11.11 4.06
N SER A 57 0.91 11.88 2.98
CA SER A 57 -0.19 12.83 2.78
C SER A 57 -1.39 12.20 2.06
N ILE A 58 -1.29 10.94 1.60
CA ILE A 58 -2.40 10.24 0.96
C ILE A 58 -3.51 10.02 1.98
N THR A 59 -4.72 10.45 1.62
CA THR A 59 -5.91 10.22 2.45
C THR A 59 -6.34 8.78 2.28
N VAL A 60 -6.42 8.05 3.39
CA VAL A 60 -6.89 6.66 3.39
C VAL A 60 -8.34 6.65 3.83
N GLU A 61 -9.21 6.24 2.90
CA GLU A 61 -10.65 6.17 3.15
C GLU A 61 -11.00 4.88 3.92
N ALA A 62 -11.66 5.03 5.06
CA ALA A 62 -12.08 3.88 5.88
C ALA A 62 -12.94 2.84 5.14
N PRO A 63 -13.84 3.23 4.20
CA PRO A 63 -14.55 2.27 3.36
C PRO A 63 -13.62 1.44 2.46
N VAL A 64 -12.57 2.06 1.91
CA VAL A 64 -11.59 1.36 1.05
C VAL A 64 -10.80 0.34 1.87
N LEU A 65 -10.31 0.71 3.05
CA LEU A 65 -9.66 -0.25 3.96
C LEU A 65 -10.58 -1.40 4.35
N SER A 66 -11.86 -1.08 4.57
CA SER A 66 -12.88 -2.07 4.93
C SER A 66 -13.11 -3.08 3.81
N ALA A 67 -13.16 -2.61 2.56
CA ALA A 67 -13.23 -3.46 1.38
C ALA A 67 -11.94 -4.29 1.21
N MET A 68 -10.76 -3.69 1.40
CA MET A 68 -9.49 -4.38 1.24
C MET A 68 -9.29 -5.51 2.25
N ALA A 69 -9.74 -5.36 3.51
CA ALA A 69 -9.52 -6.43 4.48
C ALA A 69 -10.31 -7.70 4.22
N GLN A 70 -11.35 -7.66 3.37
CA GLN A 70 -12.02 -8.87 2.88
C GLN A 70 -11.06 -9.83 2.19
N PHE A 71 -9.98 -9.27 1.63
CA PHE A 71 -8.93 -9.97 0.91
C PHE A 71 -7.69 -10.24 1.79
N TRP A 72 -7.72 -9.95 3.09
CA TRP A 72 -6.58 -10.19 3.97
C TRP A 72 -6.37 -11.69 4.26
N ASN A 73 -5.23 -12.23 3.86
CA ASN A 73 -4.77 -13.55 4.29
C ASN A 73 -3.95 -13.44 5.58
N SER A 74 -4.51 -13.91 6.69
CA SER A 74 -3.86 -13.85 8.01
C SER A 74 -2.60 -14.69 8.13
N ASN A 75 -2.50 -15.79 7.39
CA ASN A 75 -1.36 -16.71 7.44
C ASN A 75 -0.14 -16.11 6.72
N LEU A 76 -0.39 -15.48 5.57
CA LEU A 76 0.66 -14.86 4.76
C LEU A 76 0.92 -13.39 5.13
N LYS A 77 0.02 -12.78 5.91
CA LYS A 77 0.04 -11.35 6.28
C LYS A 77 0.07 -10.44 5.05
N CYS A 78 -0.69 -10.80 4.01
CA CYS A 78 -0.80 -10.06 2.76
C CYS A 78 -2.26 -9.99 2.27
N LEU A 79 -2.51 -9.14 1.27
CA LEU A 79 -3.77 -9.09 0.56
C LEU A 79 -3.73 -10.08 -0.61
N GLU A 80 -4.73 -10.95 -0.70
CA GLU A 80 -4.94 -11.88 -1.80
C GLU A 80 -6.11 -11.39 -2.66
N LEU A 81 -5.80 -10.79 -3.80
CA LEU A 81 -6.78 -10.47 -4.85
C LEU A 81 -6.61 -11.47 -5.99
N PRO A 82 -7.48 -12.47 -6.13
CA PRO A 82 -7.36 -13.49 -7.17
C PRO A 82 -7.30 -12.85 -8.57
N GLY A 83 -6.28 -13.22 -9.35
CA GLY A 83 -6.09 -12.71 -10.71
C GLY A 83 -5.49 -11.30 -10.79
N LEU A 84 -5.09 -10.70 -9.66
CA LEU A 84 -4.35 -9.44 -9.64
C LEU A 84 -3.01 -9.65 -8.94
N ASP A 85 -1.92 -9.31 -9.63
CA ASP A 85 -0.62 -9.17 -8.97
C ASP A 85 -0.61 -7.84 -8.21
N LEU A 86 -0.65 -7.93 -6.88
CA LEU A 86 -0.63 -6.79 -5.98
C LEU A 86 0.77 -6.43 -5.51
N VAL A 87 1.77 -7.25 -5.81
CA VAL A 87 3.14 -7.00 -5.41
C VAL A 87 3.74 -6.12 -6.50
N PRO A 88 3.99 -4.82 -6.23
CA PRO A 88 4.65 -3.98 -7.21
C PRO A 88 6.03 -4.56 -7.50
N THR A 89 6.48 -4.45 -8.75
CA THR A 89 7.87 -4.78 -9.08
C THR A 89 8.83 -3.80 -8.40
N ILE A 90 10.13 -4.13 -8.37
CA ILE A 90 11.14 -3.23 -7.78
C ILE A 90 11.09 -1.86 -8.46
N GLU A 91 10.94 -1.83 -9.78
CA GLU A 91 10.85 -0.61 -10.60
C GLU A 91 9.58 0.21 -10.26
N GLU A 92 8.46 -0.45 -10.00
CA GLU A 92 7.23 0.22 -9.58
C GLU A 92 7.36 0.82 -8.17
N TYR A 93 8.01 0.13 -7.24
CA TYR A 93 8.35 0.68 -5.92
C TYR A 93 9.28 1.89 -6.02
N GLU A 94 10.31 1.81 -6.85
CA GLU A 94 11.22 2.93 -7.12
C GLU A 94 10.47 4.12 -7.72
N MET A 95 9.54 3.87 -8.65
CA MET A 95 8.72 4.92 -9.25
C MET A 95 7.76 5.57 -8.23
N MET A 96 7.13 4.77 -7.37
CA MET A 96 6.22 5.25 -6.33
C MET A 96 6.94 6.10 -5.29
N LEU A 97 8.04 5.56 -4.75
CA LEU A 97 8.76 6.21 -3.67
C LEU A 97 9.71 7.28 -4.19
N ARG A 98 10.14 7.22 -5.46
CA ARG A 98 11.18 8.08 -6.05
C ARG A 98 12.40 8.23 -5.13
N ILE A 99 12.72 7.17 -4.39
CA ILE A 99 13.90 7.16 -3.53
C ILE A 99 15.09 7.08 -4.48
N PRO A 100 16.07 7.99 -4.37
CA PRO A 100 17.27 7.88 -5.17
C PRO A 100 18.00 6.59 -4.79
N CYS A 101 18.07 5.63 -5.70
CA CYS A 101 18.91 4.46 -5.56
C CYS A 101 20.36 4.94 -5.48
N ASN A 102 20.96 4.76 -4.31
CA ASN A 102 22.34 5.17 -4.09
C ASN A 102 23.23 4.11 -4.75
N GLU A 103 23.36 4.19 -6.07
CA GLU A 103 24.18 3.29 -6.91
C GLU A 103 25.70 3.52 -6.71
N LYS A 104 26.11 3.87 -5.48
CA LYS A 104 27.52 3.94 -5.07
C LYS A 104 27.78 2.95 -3.94
N ALA A 105 27.74 1.69 -4.31
CA ALA A 105 28.41 0.61 -3.61
C ALA A 105 29.14 -0.27 -4.65
N GLY A 106 30.19 0.28 -5.25
CA GLY A 106 31.20 -0.45 -6.02
C GLY A 106 32.57 0.12 -5.65
N PRO A 107 33.59 -0.72 -5.37
CA PRO A 107 34.82 -0.26 -4.72
C PRO A 107 35.67 0.61 -5.64
N SER A 108 36.39 1.52 -4.98
CA SER A 108 37.45 2.42 -5.45
C SER A 108 38.35 1.87 -6.55
#